data_AF-A0A4Z2BDS4-F1
#
_entry.id   AF-A0A4Z2BDS4-F1
#
_cell.length_a   1.000
_cell.length_b   1.000
_cell.length_c   1.000
_cell.angle_alpha   90.00
_cell.angle_beta   90.00
_cell.angle_gamma   90.00
#
_symmetry.space_group_name_H-M   'P 1'
#
loop_
_entity.id
_entity.type
_entity.pdbx_description
1 polymer ?
#
loop_
_entity_poly.entity_id
_entity_poly.type
_entity_poly.pdbx_seq_one_letter_code
_entity_poly.pdbx_strand_id
1 'polypeptide(L)'
;MRPLGVTLLLLLLTVSAADLSGPGAGTAAPQPPEFGLSPSTSPRFPLQVLQTEHPGAGVALARSAAEDPARPTAGKDEAEPQHHHHGGGYRVVQWEWSYVQTPYIIAIWLLVASFAKILFHFSQRFTTVVPESCVLILLGLVLGGIVLIANKKQLYQLDPALFFLFLLPTIVGDAGYFMPARLFFDNLGAILMYAVVGTLWNAFCTGFCLYAAKLLGVIDERVQADLMDFLLFGALISAVDPVAVLAVFEEVHINDTLFIIVFGESLVNDAVTVVLYKVYISFVEVGPGNVQTTDYFKGVASFLIVSIGGTLVGLVFAVLLGFITRFTKKVRIIEPLFIFLLVYLAYLTAELFSLSAILSMTFCGIGANKYVEANISQKSRTTVKYTMKTLASIAETIIFIFLGISAVDKSKWAWDTGLVSCTLVFIFIFRAVGVIGQTWVLNRFRLIPLDKIDQVVMSYGGLRGAVAFALVVLLDGTQVKAKDYFVATTIVVVFFTVMFQGLTIKPLVKWLKVPRSTSRKPTINEEIHERAFDHILTAVEDCRRAAGVPPLERQVGTV
;
A
#
# COMPACT_ATOMS: atom_id res chain seq x y z
N MET A 1 22.79 4.43 34.02
CA MET A 1 22.75 3.70 32.73
C MET A 1 22.75 4.74 31.61
N ARG A 2 23.86 4.87 30.89
CA ARG A 2 24.02 5.86 29.79
C ARG A 2 23.30 5.35 28.53
N PRO A 3 22.71 6.23 27.68
CA PRO A 3 21.89 5.79 26.56
C PRO A 3 22.78 5.30 25.41
N LEU A 4 22.71 4.00 25.10
CA LEU A 4 23.40 3.36 23.97
C LEU A 4 23.08 4.00 22.61
N GLY A 5 21.96 4.74 22.48
CA GLY A 5 21.53 5.36 21.23
C GLY A 5 22.45 6.47 20.72
N VAL A 6 23.12 7.21 21.61
CA VAL A 6 24.03 8.30 21.20
C VAL A 6 25.37 7.74 20.69
N THR A 7 25.82 6.64 21.29
CA THR A 7 27.07 5.96 20.89
C THR A 7 26.95 5.31 19.51
N LEU A 8 25.77 4.81 19.14
CA LEU A 8 25.52 4.23 17.82
C LEU A 8 25.43 5.31 16.72
N LEU A 9 24.86 6.48 17.05
CA LEU A 9 24.81 7.63 16.16
C LEU A 9 26.22 8.19 15.89
N LEU A 10 27.09 8.18 16.90
CA LEU A 10 28.51 8.54 16.78
C LEU A 10 29.30 7.51 15.95
N LEU A 11 29.00 6.21 16.09
CA LEU A 11 29.61 5.15 15.28
C LEU A 11 29.30 5.31 13.78
N LEU A 12 28.07 5.69 13.42
CA LEU A 12 27.68 5.99 12.03
C LEU A 12 28.41 7.23 11.47
N LEU A 13 28.66 8.24 12.30
CA LEU A 13 29.46 9.41 11.92
C LEU A 13 30.94 9.06 11.70
N THR A 14 31.50 8.15 12.50
CA THR A 14 32.91 7.75 12.38
C THR A 14 33.19 6.87 11.15
N VAL A 15 32.24 6.03 10.74
CA VAL A 15 32.37 5.23 9.51
C VAL A 15 32.37 6.13 8.27
N SER A 16 31.60 7.24 8.31
CA SER A 16 31.60 8.22 7.22
C SER A 16 32.88 9.09 7.16
N ALA A 17 33.62 9.22 8.27
CA ALA A 17 34.88 9.95 8.31
C ALA A 17 36.08 9.11 7.84
N ALA A 18 35.98 7.77 7.90
CA ALA A 18 37.05 6.86 7.46
C ALA A 18 37.22 6.79 5.93
N ASP A 19 36.21 7.22 5.16
CA ASP A 19 36.29 7.35 3.68
C ASP A 19 37.07 8.60 3.21
N LEU A 20 37.49 9.48 4.13
CA LEU A 20 38.20 10.73 3.83
C LEU A 20 39.73 10.65 4.00
N SER A 21 40.31 9.48 4.30
CA SER A 21 41.76 9.33 4.47
C SER A 21 42.34 8.15 3.67
N GLY A 22 42.69 8.40 2.42
CA GLY A 22 43.57 7.59 1.57
C GLY A 22 44.30 8.49 0.56
N PRO A 23 45.61 8.29 0.28
CA PRO A 23 46.52 9.40 -0.03
C PRO A 23 46.65 9.71 -1.53
N GLY A 24 46.89 10.98 -1.86
CA GLY A 24 47.32 11.38 -3.20
C GLY A 24 47.08 12.86 -3.51
N ALA A 25 47.92 13.73 -2.96
CA ALA A 25 48.02 15.13 -3.35
C ALA A 25 48.64 15.28 -4.76
N GLY A 26 48.09 16.18 -5.56
CA GLY A 26 48.64 16.56 -6.87
C GLY A 26 47.93 17.78 -7.43
N THR A 27 48.51 18.95 -7.17
CA THR A 27 48.13 20.30 -7.61
C THR A 27 48.18 20.51 -9.12
N ALA A 28 47.17 21.14 -9.73
CA ALA A 28 47.35 22.06 -10.88
C ALA A 28 46.08 22.92 -11.13
N ALA A 29 46.32 24.22 -11.34
CA ALA A 29 45.35 25.30 -11.61
C ALA A 29 44.99 25.40 -13.13
N PRO A 30 44.02 26.24 -13.54
CA PRO A 30 43.30 26.14 -14.82
C PRO A 30 43.73 27.15 -15.92
N GLN A 31 43.34 26.87 -17.18
CA GLN A 31 43.03 27.74 -18.36
C GLN A 31 43.73 27.33 -19.69
N PRO A 32 43.30 27.77 -20.91
CA PRO A 32 41.99 28.21 -21.47
C PRO A 32 41.68 27.54 -22.87
N PRO A 33 40.67 27.96 -23.68
CA PRO A 33 40.12 27.17 -24.81
C PRO A 33 40.70 27.55 -26.18
N GLU A 34 40.64 26.64 -27.16
CA GLU A 34 40.93 26.94 -28.57
C GLU A 34 39.85 26.42 -29.55
N PHE A 35 39.65 27.25 -30.57
CA PHE A 35 38.60 27.25 -31.59
C PHE A 35 39.00 26.44 -32.84
N GLY A 36 37.99 25.86 -33.51
CA GLY A 36 37.84 25.98 -34.97
C GLY A 36 38.32 24.81 -35.84
N LEU A 37 37.37 24.15 -36.52
CA LEU A 37 37.18 24.16 -37.98
C LEU A 37 36.47 22.88 -38.47
N SER A 38 35.29 23.06 -39.06
CA SER A 38 34.70 22.13 -40.04
C SER A 38 35.14 22.57 -41.45
N PRO A 39 35.04 21.69 -42.48
CA PRO A 39 33.85 21.81 -43.35
C PRO A 39 33.34 20.49 -44.00
N SER A 40 32.02 20.48 -44.28
CA SER A 40 31.29 19.87 -45.43
C SER A 40 31.55 18.40 -45.82
N THR A 41 30.59 17.49 -46.04
CA THR A 41 29.39 17.58 -46.91
C THR A 41 28.51 16.31 -46.72
N SER A 42 27.18 16.45 -46.75
CA SER A 42 26.10 15.43 -46.73
C SER A 42 25.83 14.77 -48.12
N PRO A 43 24.81 13.89 -48.37
CA PRO A 43 23.97 13.00 -47.53
C PRO A 43 23.83 11.55 -48.11
N ARG A 44 23.24 10.58 -47.37
CA ARG A 44 22.36 9.50 -47.89
C ARG A 44 21.74 8.65 -46.76
N PHE A 45 20.41 8.68 -46.65
CA PHE A 45 19.54 7.71 -45.94
C PHE A 45 19.04 6.64 -46.95
N PRO A 46 18.26 5.60 -46.57
CA PRO A 46 18.29 4.73 -45.39
C PRO A 46 18.29 3.22 -45.80
N LEU A 47 18.56 2.30 -44.87
CA LEU A 47 18.03 0.92 -45.00
C LEU A 47 17.86 0.29 -43.61
N GLN A 48 16.58 0.09 -43.27
CA GLN A 48 16.10 -0.66 -42.11
C GLN A 48 16.47 -2.15 -42.23
N VAL A 49 16.98 -2.74 -41.15
CA VAL A 49 16.73 -4.15 -40.84
C VAL A 49 16.35 -4.25 -39.36
N LEU A 50 15.19 -4.87 -39.15
CA LEU A 50 14.57 -5.33 -37.91
C LEU A 50 15.57 -5.90 -36.90
N GLN A 51 15.48 -5.48 -35.64
CA GLN A 51 15.80 -6.37 -34.52
C GLN A 51 14.78 -6.18 -33.40
N THR A 52 13.88 -7.16 -33.35
CA THR A 52 12.95 -7.46 -32.28
C THR A 52 13.72 -7.89 -31.03
N GLU A 53 13.52 -7.22 -29.89
CA GLU A 53 13.87 -7.76 -28.58
C GLU A 53 12.62 -7.82 -27.69
N HIS A 54 12.19 -9.04 -27.40
CA HIS A 54 11.45 -9.35 -26.19
C HIS A 54 11.83 -10.77 -25.71
N PRO A 55 11.64 -11.06 -24.42
CA PRO A 55 12.72 -11.52 -23.56
C PRO A 55 12.42 -12.90 -22.97
N GLY A 56 13.41 -13.48 -22.30
CA GLY A 56 13.16 -14.48 -21.27
C GLY A 56 13.97 -15.76 -21.40
N ALA A 57 14.82 -15.98 -20.40
CA ALA A 57 15.16 -17.23 -19.72
C ALA A 57 16.48 -16.95 -19.00
N GLY A 58 16.70 -17.24 -17.75
CA GLY A 58 16.05 -18.19 -16.87
C GLY A 58 17.01 -18.40 -15.71
N VAL A 59 16.42 -18.63 -14.54
CA VAL A 59 17.04 -19.00 -13.28
C VAL A 59 18.15 -20.06 -13.46
N ALA A 60 19.30 -19.77 -12.84
CA ALA A 60 20.30 -20.70 -12.31
C ALA A 60 20.29 -22.14 -12.87
N LEU A 61 21.16 -22.42 -13.85
CA LEU A 61 21.68 -23.77 -14.07
C LEU A 61 22.99 -23.70 -14.87
N ALA A 62 24.14 -23.70 -14.16
CA ALA A 62 25.45 -24.22 -14.60
C ALA A 62 26.57 -23.69 -13.68
N ARG A 63 26.65 -24.22 -12.45
CA ARG A 63 27.94 -24.37 -11.76
C ARG A 63 28.24 -25.85 -11.69
N SER A 64 28.61 -26.42 -12.82
CA SER A 64 29.54 -27.55 -12.94
C SER A 64 29.68 -27.93 -14.42
N ALA A 65 30.90 -28.34 -14.78
CA ALA A 65 31.31 -29.02 -16.02
C ALA A 65 31.65 -28.16 -17.26
N ALA A 66 32.94 -28.25 -17.64
CA ALA A 66 33.59 -28.17 -18.96
C ALA A 66 34.87 -27.34 -18.79
N GLU A 67 36.06 -27.87 -18.47
CA GLU A 67 36.85 -28.87 -19.21
C GLU A 67 36.95 -28.54 -20.71
N ASP A 68 38.08 -27.92 -21.07
CA ASP A 68 38.56 -27.74 -22.45
C ASP A 68 38.63 -29.11 -23.17
N PRO A 69 38.44 -29.11 -24.50
CA PRO A 69 39.58 -29.53 -25.30
C PRO A 69 39.83 -28.72 -26.59
N ALA A 70 41.14 -28.55 -26.82
CA ALA A 70 41.88 -28.05 -27.98
C ALA A 70 41.35 -28.40 -29.39
N ARG A 71 41.56 -27.47 -30.36
CA ARG A 71 42.52 -27.61 -31.51
C ARG A 71 42.49 -26.39 -32.49
N PRO A 72 43.47 -26.24 -33.43
CA PRO A 72 44.28 -25.02 -33.59
C PRO A 72 44.13 -24.31 -34.96
N THR A 73 44.75 -23.12 -35.13
CA THR A 73 45.79 -22.85 -36.15
C THR A 73 46.19 -21.36 -36.23
N ALA A 74 47.49 -21.17 -36.56
CA ALA A 74 48.12 -20.06 -37.30
C ALA A 74 48.59 -18.78 -36.57
N GLY A 75 49.88 -18.78 -36.16
CA GLY A 75 50.93 -18.02 -36.84
C GLY A 75 51.46 -16.69 -36.23
N LYS A 76 52.67 -16.78 -35.63
CA LYS A 76 53.83 -15.82 -35.70
C LYS A 76 53.63 -14.38 -35.17
N ASP A 77 54.49 -13.72 -34.39
CA ASP A 77 55.93 -13.84 -34.09
C ASP A 77 56.24 -13.08 -32.75
N GLU A 78 57.39 -13.44 -32.16
CA GLU A 78 58.31 -12.65 -31.29
C GLU A 78 58.09 -12.43 -29.76
N ALA A 79 58.98 -13.13 -29.04
CA ALA A 79 59.50 -13.11 -27.68
C ALA A 79 59.52 -11.81 -26.83
N GLU A 80 59.14 -11.95 -25.55
CA GLU A 80 59.99 -11.63 -24.37
C GLU A 80 59.43 -12.33 -23.09
N PRO A 81 60.28 -12.72 -22.10
CA PRO A 81 59.86 -13.59 -21.00
C PRO A 81 59.49 -12.78 -19.75
N GLN A 82 58.24 -12.81 -19.32
CA GLN A 82 57.86 -12.36 -17.98
C GLN A 82 57.03 -13.40 -17.25
N HIS A 83 57.55 -13.81 -16.09
CA HIS A 83 56.97 -14.75 -15.14
C HIS A 83 55.54 -14.36 -14.76
N HIS A 84 54.54 -14.97 -15.41
CA HIS A 84 53.19 -15.03 -14.86
C HIS A 84 53.08 -16.27 -13.98
N HIS A 85 53.24 -16.06 -12.67
CA HIS A 85 52.75 -17.00 -11.67
C HIS A 85 51.28 -17.33 -11.98
N HIS A 86 51.02 -18.60 -12.28
CA HIS A 86 49.70 -19.20 -12.13
C HIS A 86 49.31 -19.15 -10.64
N GLY A 87 48.82 -18.00 -10.20
CA GLY A 87 48.13 -17.81 -8.94
C GLY A 87 46.62 -17.86 -9.18
N GLY A 88 46.12 -19.00 -9.68
CA GLY A 88 44.69 -19.30 -9.72
C GLY A 88 44.14 -19.53 -8.30
N GLY A 89 44.31 -18.56 -7.42
CA GLY A 89 43.71 -18.58 -6.09
C GLY A 89 42.23 -18.27 -6.24
N TYR A 90 41.36 -19.26 -6.01
CA TYR A 90 39.95 -18.99 -5.77
C TYR A 90 39.85 -17.97 -4.64
N ARG A 91 39.34 -16.77 -4.93
CA ARG A 91 39.02 -15.76 -3.91
C ARG A 91 37.91 -16.35 -3.03
N VAL A 92 38.28 -16.86 -1.86
CA VAL A 92 37.37 -17.53 -0.90
C VAL A 92 36.32 -16.55 -0.36
N VAL A 93 36.62 -15.25 -0.32
CA VAL A 93 35.68 -14.19 0.08
C VAL A 93 35.72 -13.09 -0.99
N GLN A 94 34.58 -12.82 -1.61
CA GLN A 94 34.38 -11.74 -2.58
C GLN A 94 33.42 -10.71 -1.97
N TRP A 95 33.81 -9.44 -2.01
CA TRP A 95 32.99 -8.33 -1.52
C TRP A 95 32.08 -7.84 -2.64
N GLU A 96 30.86 -8.36 -2.70
CA GLU A 96 29.85 -8.03 -3.72
C GLU A 96 28.81 -7.02 -3.20
N TRP A 97 29.27 -5.88 -2.65
CA TRP A 97 28.37 -4.86 -2.11
C TRP A 97 27.34 -4.36 -3.13
N SER A 98 27.72 -4.20 -4.40
CA SER A 98 26.83 -3.74 -5.46
C SER A 98 25.60 -4.62 -5.66
N TYR A 99 25.71 -5.94 -5.42
CA TYR A 99 24.61 -6.88 -5.55
C TYR A 99 23.61 -6.77 -4.38
N VAL A 100 24.12 -6.58 -3.16
CA VAL A 100 23.30 -6.58 -1.94
C VAL A 100 22.91 -5.19 -1.41
N GLN A 101 23.45 -4.12 -2.00
CA GLN A 101 23.30 -2.75 -1.48
C GLN A 101 21.83 -2.37 -1.22
N THR A 102 20.94 -2.59 -2.19
CA THR A 102 19.52 -2.22 -2.08
C THR A 102 18.77 -3.01 -1.00
N PRO A 103 18.73 -4.36 -1.02
CA PRO A 103 18.04 -5.12 0.03
C PRO A 103 18.65 -4.92 1.42
N TYR A 104 19.97 -4.71 1.50
CA TYR A 104 20.65 -4.46 2.77
C TYR A 104 20.24 -3.12 3.41
N ILE A 105 20.10 -2.07 2.60
CA ILE A 105 19.66 -0.75 3.08
C ILE A 105 18.20 -0.80 3.54
N ILE A 106 17.32 -1.45 2.78
CA ILE A 106 15.91 -1.64 3.17
C ILE A 106 15.83 -2.40 4.50
N ALA A 107 16.62 -3.47 4.66
CA ALA A 107 16.68 -4.22 5.91
C ALA A 107 17.15 -3.37 7.09
N ILE A 108 18.17 -2.52 6.90
CA ILE A 108 18.61 -1.57 7.93
C ILE A 108 17.49 -0.58 8.29
N TRP A 109 16.79 -0.01 7.32
CA TRP A 109 15.69 0.92 7.58
C TRP A 109 14.56 0.25 8.36
N LEU A 110 14.18 -0.97 8.00
CA LEU A 110 13.21 -1.77 8.74
C LEU A 110 13.66 -2.06 10.18
N LEU A 111 14.94 -2.37 10.37
CA LEU A 111 15.52 -2.61 11.69
C LEU A 111 15.48 -1.33 12.54
N VAL A 112 15.90 -0.18 11.99
CA VAL A 112 15.83 1.12 12.67
C VAL A 112 14.38 1.48 13.01
N ALA A 113 13.44 1.25 12.09
CA ALA A 113 12.02 1.48 12.33
C ALA A 113 11.45 0.60 13.44
N SER A 114 11.86 -0.68 13.48
CA SER A 114 11.47 -1.61 14.55
C SER A 114 11.99 -1.14 15.90
N PHE A 115 13.24 -0.68 15.98
CA PHE A 115 13.79 -0.07 17.20
C PHE A 115 13.05 1.21 17.59
N ALA A 116 12.71 2.06 16.62
CA ALA A 116 11.92 3.27 16.87
C ALA A 116 10.52 2.94 17.42
N LYS A 117 9.84 1.92 16.87
CA LYS A 117 8.55 1.43 17.40
C LYS A 117 8.68 0.95 18.84
N ILE A 118 9.71 0.17 19.17
CA ILE A 118 9.95 -0.31 20.54
C ILE A 118 10.22 0.86 21.50
N LEU A 119 11.08 1.80 21.10
CA LEU A 119 11.40 2.97 21.93
C LEU A 119 10.18 3.85 22.16
N PHE A 120 9.34 4.00 21.14
CA PHE A 120 8.09 4.73 21.23
C PHE A 120 7.12 4.04 22.20
N HIS A 121 6.96 2.72 22.11
CA HIS A 121 6.14 1.93 23.05
C HIS A 121 6.63 1.97 24.49
N PHE A 122 7.94 2.17 24.72
CA PHE A 122 8.49 2.35 26.06
C PHE A 122 8.02 3.68 26.69
N SER A 123 7.74 4.70 25.88
CA SER A 123 7.23 5.99 26.36
C SER A 123 5.71 6.05 26.33
N GLN A 124 5.09 5.58 27.42
CA GLN A 124 3.63 5.56 27.64
C GLN A 124 2.92 6.91 27.43
N ARG A 125 3.64 8.04 27.57
CA ARG A 125 3.08 9.39 27.33
C ARG A 125 2.99 9.80 25.86
N PHE A 126 3.84 9.25 24.98
CA PHE A 126 3.87 9.64 23.56
C PHE A 126 2.97 8.75 22.71
N THR A 127 2.86 7.46 23.02
CA THR A 127 1.94 6.50 22.36
C THR A 127 0.47 6.89 22.50
N THR A 128 0.11 7.56 23.58
CA THR A 128 -1.27 7.99 23.80
C THR A 128 -1.65 9.20 22.95
N VAL A 129 -0.72 9.92 22.36
CA VAL A 129 -1.01 11.14 21.59
C VAL A 129 -0.69 10.98 20.12
N VAL A 130 0.39 10.27 19.76
CA VAL A 130 0.92 10.22 18.40
C VAL A 130 0.62 8.87 17.74
N PRO A 131 -0.11 8.83 16.60
CA PRO A 131 -0.29 7.60 15.82
C PRO A 131 1.03 7.02 15.33
N GLU A 132 1.09 5.69 15.22
CA GLU A 132 2.29 4.97 14.79
C GLU A 132 2.77 5.42 13.40
N SER A 133 1.86 5.60 12.45
CA SER A 133 2.15 6.10 11.10
C SER A 133 2.88 7.44 11.14
N CYS A 134 2.63 8.29 12.14
CA CYS A 134 3.30 9.59 12.24
C CYS A 134 4.78 9.43 12.57
N VAL A 135 5.10 8.53 13.51
CA VAL A 135 6.49 8.25 13.93
C VAL A 135 7.29 7.70 12.75
N LEU A 136 6.68 6.83 11.95
CA LEU A 136 7.32 6.21 10.79
C LEU A 136 7.61 7.23 9.68
N ILE A 137 6.68 8.16 9.43
CA ILE A 137 6.89 9.25 8.47
C ILE A 137 8.01 10.19 8.94
N LEU A 138 8.02 10.58 10.22
CA LEU A 138 9.07 11.43 10.79
C LEU A 138 10.45 10.75 10.73
N LEU A 139 10.50 9.45 11.01
CA LEU A 139 11.71 8.65 10.85
C LEU A 139 12.17 8.65 9.38
N GLY A 140 11.26 8.45 8.44
CA GLY A 140 11.54 8.55 7.01
C GLY A 140 12.10 9.91 6.60
N LEU A 141 11.57 11.00 7.16
CA LEU A 141 12.06 12.37 6.91
C LEU A 141 13.49 12.55 7.44
N VAL A 142 13.79 12.05 8.65
CA VAL A 142 15.15 12.08 9.21
C VAL A 142 16.12 11.29 8.34
N LEU A 143 15.75 10.07 7.94
CA LEU A 143 16.55 9.23 7.05
C LEU A 143 16.76 9.91 5.68
N GLY A 144 15.70 10.47 5.10
CA GLY A 144 15.75 11.22 3.84
C GLY A 144 16.67 12.44 3.92
N GLY A 145 16.64 13.16 5.05
CA GLY A 145 17.55 14.29 5.33
C GLY A 145 19.01 13.86 5.44
N ILE A 146 19.30 12.74 6.11
CA ILE A 146 20.67 12.19 6.19
C ILE A 146 21.18 11.81 4.80
N VAL A 147 20.35 11.15 3.98
CA VAL A 147 20.73 10.78 2.60
C VAL A 147 20.99 12.03 1.74
N LEU A 148 20.18 13.08 1.90
CA LEU A 148 20.36 14.35 1.19
C LEU A 148 21.68 15.03 1.59
N ILE A 149 22.01 15.06 2.89
CA ILE A 149 23.26 15.62 3.42
C ILE A 149 24.47 14.81 2.92
N ALA A 150 24.34 13.48 2.82
CA ALA A 150 25.37 12.59 2.29
C ALA A 150 25.60 12.76 0.77
N ASN A 151 24.92 13.69 0.11
CA ASN A 151 25.05 14.07 -1.30
C ASN A 151 24.95 12.90 -2.29
N LYS A 152 24.36 11.79 -1.87
CA LYS A 152 23.98 10.70 -2.76
C LYS A 152 22.66 11.12 -3.41
N LYS A 153 22.58 11.05 -4.75
CA LYS A 153 21.26 11.12 -5.43
C LYS A 153 20.34 10.16 -4.68
N GLN A 154 19.10 10.57 -4.38
CA GLN A 154 18.13 9.68 -3.75
C GLN A 154 17.73 8.58 -4.75
N LEU A 155 18.59 7.57 -4.87
CA LEU A 155 18.43 6.38 -5.72
C LEU A 155 17.35 5.42 -5.20
N TYR A 156 16.74 5.74 -4.05
CA TYR A 156 15.78 4.87 -3.37
C TYR A 156 14.37 5.39 -3.59
N GLN A 157 13.87 5.22 -4.81
CA GLN A 157 12.46 5.41 -5.12
C GLN A 157 11.75 4.06 -5.02
N LEU A 158 10.54 4.06 -4.47
CA LEU A 158 9.71 2.87 -4.45
C LEU A 158 9.30 2.55 -5.89
N ASP A 159 9.73 1.39 -6.37
CA ASP A 159 9.26 0.88 -7.66
C ASP A 159 7.75 0.61 -7.58
N PRO A 160 6.92 1.24 -8.44
CA PRO A 160 5.48 1.03 -8.42
C PRO A 160 5.07 -0.44 -8.60
N ALA A 161 5.83 -1.22 -9.38
CA ALA A 161 5.54 -2.65 -9.55
C ALA A 161 5.71 -3.42 -8.22
N LEU A 162 6.75 -3.09 -7.44
CA LEU A 162 6.96 -3.66 -6.12
C LEU A 162 5.78 -3.33 -5.18
N PHE A 163 5.28 -2.09 -5.24
CA PHE A 163 4.13 -1.67 -4.44
C PHE A 163 2.89 -2.51 -4.74
N PHE A 164 2.46 -2.57 -6.00
CA PHE A 164 1.22 -3.27 -6.38
C PHE A 164 1.34 -4.79 -6.29
N LEU A 165 2.51 -5.38 -6.53
CA LEU A 165 2.65 -6.84 -6.53
C LEU A 165 3.02 -7.42 -5.17
N PHE A 166 3.67 -6.66 -4.28
CA PHE A 166 4.17 -7.20 -3.00
C PHE A 166 3.66 -6.45 -1.77
N LEU A 167 3.70 -5.13 -1.74
CA LEU A 167 3.33 -4.37 -0.54
C LEU A 167 1.82 -4.32 -0.36
N LEU A 168 1.09 -3.85 -1.37
CA LEU A 168 -0.36 -3.68 -1.31
C LEU A 168 -1.11 -4.99 -1.03
N PRO A 169 -0.78 -6.15 -1.66
CA PRO A 169 -1.48 -7.40 -1.38
C PRO A 169 -1.35 -7.85 0.08
N THR A 170 -0.22 -7.59 0.74
CA THR A 170 -0.07 -7.96 2.15
C THR A 170 -0.96 -7.14 3.08
N ILE A 171 -1.19 -5.86 2.77
CA ILE A 171 -2.07 -4.97 3.55
C ILE A 171 -3.54 -5.32 3.32
N VAL A 172 -3.94 -5.46 2.05
CA VAL A 172 -5.31 -5.84 1.67
C VAL A 172 -5.66 -7.24 2.17
N GLY A 173 -4.68 -8.16 2.14
CA GLY A 173 -4.83 -9.51 2.69
C GLY A 173 -5.10 -9.52 4.20
N ASP A 174 -4.38 -8.72 4.98
CA ASP A 174 -4.65 -8.53 6.41
C ASP A 174 -6.04 -7.94 6.63
N ALA A 175 -6.36 -6.83 5.97
CA ALA A 175 -7.64 -6.16 6.11
C ALA A 175 -8.83 -7.06 5.74
N GLY A 176 -8.74 -7.79 4.62
CA GLY A 176 -9.76 -8.74 4.18
C GLY A 176 -9.91 -9.94 5.12
N TYR A 177 -8.79 -10.51 5.61
CA TYR A 177 -8.83 -11.66 6.52
C TYR A 177 -9.37 -11.31 7.90
N PHE A 178 -9.05 -10.14 8.46
CA PHE A 178 -9.53 -9.75 9.79
C PHE A 178 -10.93 -9.11 9.78
N MET A 179 -11.54 -8.93 8.61
CA MET A 179 -12.88 -8.35 8.49
C MET A 179 -13.98 -9.27 9.04
N PRO A 180 -14.78 -8.81 10.04
CA PRO A 180 -15.92 -9.56 10.55
C PRO A 180 -17.02 -9.70 9.48
N ALA A 181 -17.12 -10.87 8.85
CA ALA A 181 -18.02 -11.10 7.72
C ALA A 181 -19.49 -10.75 8.02
N ARG A 182 -20.03 -11.15 9.18
CA ARG A 182 -21.45 -10.90 9.52
C ARG A 182 -21.76 -9.40 9.60
N LEU A 183 -21.00 -8.64 10.39
CA LEU A 183 -21.18 -7.20 10.56
C LEU A 183 -20.95 -6.43 9.25
N PHE A 184 -20.02 -6.90 8.41
CA PHE A 184 -19.78 -6.33 7.09
C PHE A 184 -20.99 -6.52 6.17
N PHE A 185 -21.52 -7.74 6.04
CA PHE A 185 -22.67 -8.02 5.17
C PHE A 185 -23.97 -7.40 5.67
N ASP A 186 -24.18 -7.33 6.99
CA ASP A 186 -25.34 -6.66 7.60
C ASP A 186 -25.35 -5.14 7.29
N ASN A 187 -24.17 -4.55 7.07
CA ASN A 187 -24.00 -3.12 6.78
C ASN A 187 -23.51 -2.83 5.35
N LEU A 188 -23.56 -3.82 4.46
CA LEU A 188 -22.98 -3.72 3.11
C LEU A 188 -23.51 -2.53 2.32
N GLY A 189 -24.82 -2.27 2.40
CA GLY A 189 -25.43 -1.13 1.70
C GLY A 189 -24.87 0.22 2.13
N ALA A 190 -24.61 0.40 3.44
CA ALA A 190 -23.98 1.62 3.97
C ALA A 190 -22.52 1.73 3.50
N ILE A 191 -21.78 0.62 3.59
CA ILE A 191 -20.38 0.55 3.17
C ILE A 191 -20.25 0.88 1.68
N LEU A 192 -21.06 0.28 0.82
CA LEU A 192 -21.04 0.54 -0.62
C LEU A 192 -21.47 1.99 -0.95
N MET A 193 -22.42 2.56 -0.21
CA MET A 193 -22.79 3.97 -0.38
C MET A 193 -21.58 4.88 -0.12
N TYR A 194 -20.89 4.73 1.01
CA TYR A 194 -19.71 5.55 1.30
C TYR A 194 -18.52 5.23 0.38
N ALA A 195 -18.23 3.95 0.16
CA ALA A 195 -17.05 3.50 -0.58
C ALA A 195 -17.14 3.69 -2.10
N VAL A 196 -18.33 3.61 -2.70
CA VAL A 196 -18.50 3.78 -4.15
C VAL A 196 -19.03 5.16 -4.47
N VAL A 197 -20.19 5.53 -3.91
CA VAL A 197 -20.79 6.84 -4.24
C VAL A 197 -19.97 7.97 -3.62
N GLY A 198 -19.41 7.76 -2.43
CA GLY A 198 -18.68 8.82 -1.70
C GLY A 198 -17.33 9.11 -2.33
N THR A 199 -16.69 8.08 -2.86
CA THR A 199 -15.40 8.19 -3.55
C THR A 199 -15.57 8.78 -4.93
N LEU A 200 -16.58 8.38 -5.69
CA LEU A 200 -16.96 9.04 -6.94
C LEU A 200 -17.30 10.52 -6.71
N TRP A 201 -18.11 10.82 -5.68
CA TRP A 201 -18.42 12.20 -5.31
C TRP A 201 -17.15 13.01 -5.00
N ASN A 202 -16.28 12.49 -4.14
CA ASN A 202 -15.04 13.17 -3.77
C ASN A 202 -14.10 13.34 -4.97
N ALA A 203 -13.94 12.30 -5.80
CA ALA A 203 -13.07 12.32 -6.96
C ALA A 203 -13.54 13.32 -8.01
N PHE A 204 -14.82 13.27 -8.39
CA PHE A 204 -15.40 14.18 -9.38
C PHE A 204 -15.41 15.63 -8.87
N CYS A 205 -15.92 15.88 -7.66
CA CYS A 205 -16.00 17.25 -7.14
C CYS A 205 -14.59 17.86 -6.99
N THR A 206 -13.64 17.11 -6.45
CA THR A 206 -12.25 17.60 -6.33
C THR A 206 -11.63 17.85 -7.70
N GLY A 207 -11.74 16.92 -8.64
CA GLY A 207 -11.16 17.06 -9.97
C GLY A 207 -11.77 18.22 -10.78
N PHE A 208 -13.11 18.34 -10.82
CA PHE A 208 -13.77 19.45 -11.52
C PHE A 208 -13.48 20.80 -10.87
N CYS A 209 -13.46 20.88 -9.54
CA CYS A 209 -13.17 22.15 -8.86
C CYS A 209 -11.70 22.56 -8.98
N LEU A 210 -10.75 21.62 -9.05
CA LEU A 210 -9.36 21.94 -9.36
C LEU A 210 -9.20 22.43 -10.79
N TYR A 211 -9.87 21.80 -11.75
CA TYR A 211 -9.91 22.30 -13.13
C TYR A 211 -10.54 23.70 -13.22
N ALA A 212 -11.64 23.94 -12.51
CA ALA A 212 -12.26 25.26 -12.42
C ALA A 212 -11.31 26.29 -11.77
N ALA A 213 -10.57 25.92 -10.71
CA ALA A 213 -9.58 26.77 -10.08
C ALA A 213 -8.43 27.15 -11.04
N LYS A 214 -8.04 26.23 -11.94
CA LYS A 214 -7.10 26.52 -13.02
C LYS A 214 -7.68 27.54 -14.01
N LEU A 215 -8.94 27.37 -14.45
CA LEU A 215 -9.59 28.31 -15.36
C LEU A 215 -9.78 29.71 -14.74
N LEU A 216 -9.95 29.78 -13.42
CA LEU A 216 -10.04 31.03 -12.67
C LEU A 216 -8.67 31.70 -12.42
N GLY A 217 -7.57 31.09 -12.87
CA GLY A 217 -6.21 31.62 -12.70
C GLY A 217 -5.65 31.50 -11.28
N VAL A 218 -6.25 30.66 -10.42
CA VAL A 218 -5.75 30.41 -9.06
C VAL A 218 -4.56 29.44 -9.09
N ILE A 219 -4.54 28.51 -10.05
CA ILE A 219 -3.43 27.58 -10.30
C ILE A 219 -2.59 28.17 -11.45
N ASP A 220 -1.27 28.23 -11.28
CA ASP A 220 -0.36 28.78 -12.28
C ASP A 220 -0.46 28.02 -13.62
N GLU A 221 -0.36 28.74 -14.74
CA GLU A 221 -0.34 28.17 -16.10
C GLU A 221 0.81 27.18 -16.32
N ARG A 222 1.85 27.25 -15.47
CA ARG A 222 2.95 26.27 -15.43
C ARG A 222 2.47 24.83 -15.22
N VAL A 223 1.31 24.62 -14.58
CA VAL A 223 0.71 23.30 -14.42
C VAL A 223 0.00 22.91 -15.72
N GLN A 224 0.75 22.27 -16.63
CA GLN A 224 0.24 21.72 -17.89
C GLN A 224 -0.58 20.44 -17.65
N ALA A 225 -1.77 20.59 -17.06
CA ALA A 225 -2.74 19.52 -16.82
C ALA A 225 -4.08 19.83 -17.49
N ASP A 226 -4.68 18.85 -18.16
CA ASP A 226 -6.04 18.95 -18.72
C ASP A 226 -7.11 18.43 -17.72
N LEU A 227 -8.39 18.52 -18.07
CA LEU A 227 -9.49 18.05 -17.23
C LEU A 227 -9.32 16.59 -16.78
N MET A 228 -8.88 15.70 -17.68
CA MET A 228 -8.68 14.29 -17.36
C MET A 228 -7.55 14.08 -16.34
N ASP A 229 -6.49 14.90 -16.40
CA ASP A 229 -5.40 14.85 -15.43
C ASP A 229 -5.88 15.28 -14.04
N PHE A 230 -6.73 16.31 -13.95
CA PHE A 230 -7.33 16.72 -12.67
C PHE A 230 -8.36 15.71 -12.14
N LEU A 231 -9.12 15.04 -13.02
CA LEU A 231 -10.02 13.95 -12.61
C LEU A 231 -9.24 12.72 -12.14
N LEU A 232 -8.15 12.38 -12.81
CA LEU A 232 -7.20 11.36 -12.37
C LEU A 232 -6.61 11.73 -11.00
N PHE A 233 -6.23 12.98 -10.81
CA PHE A 233 -5.75 13.50 -9.53
C PHE A 233 -6.83 13.47 -8.42
N GLY A 234 -8.07 13.80 -8.78
CA GLY A 234 -9.22 13.67 -7.89
C GLY A 234 -9.46 12.22 -7.45
N ALA A 235 -9.31 11.26 -8.38
CA ALA A 235 -9.42 9.84 -8.09
C ALA A 235 -8.35 9.38 -7.11
N LEU A 236 -7.06 9.59 -7.41
CA LEU A 236 -5.95 9.12 -6.55
C LEU A 236 -6.04 9.71 -5.14
N ILE A 237 -6.41 10.98 -5.00
CA ILE A 237 -6.50 11.62 -3.68
C ILE A 237 -7.78 11.25 -2.94
N SER A 238 -8.75 10.57 -3.59
CA SER A 238 -9.97 10.09 -2.96
C SER A 238 -9.77 8.82 -2.11
N ALA A 239 -8.64 8.11 -2.26
CA ALA A 239 -8.30 7.00 -1.36
C ALA A 239 -8.20 7.48 0.10
N VAL A 240 -8.70 6.67 1.02
CA VAL A 240 -8.81 6.99 2.45
C VAL A 240 -8.11 5.90 3.23
N ASP A 241 -7.28 6.30 4.18
CA ASP A 241 -6.54 5.42 5.07
C ASP A 241 -7.19 5.43 6.48
N PRO A 242 -7.69 4.28 6.97
CA PRO A 242 -8.40 4.22 8.23
C PRO A 242 -7.47 3.98 9.42
N VAL A 243 -6.19 3.68 9.22
CA VAL A 243 -5.32 3.04 10.23
C VAL A 243 -5.27 3.83 11.55
N ALA A 244 -4.96 5.12 11.49
CA ALA A 244 -4.85 5.93 12.72
C ALA A 244 -6.22 6.18 13.39
N VAL A 245 -7.31 6.18 12.61
CA VAL A 245 -8.66 6.39 13.15
C VAL A 245 -9.20 5.14 13.82
N LEU A 246 -8.98 3.97 13.22
CA LEU A 246 -9.39 2.69 13.80
C LEU A 246 -8.64 2.38 15.09
N ALA A 247 -7.34 2.67 15.16
CA ALA A 247 -6.57 2.53 16.39
C ALA A 247 -7.18 3.35 17.56
N VAL A 248 -7.66 4.56 17.27
CA VAL A 248 -8.32 5.42 18.26
C VAL A 248 -9.73 4.90 18.59
N PHE A 249 -10.45 4.35 17.64
CA PHE A 249 -11.79 3.79 17.86
C PHE A 249 -11.75 2.53 18.74
N GLU A 250 -10.75 1.68 18.54
CA GLU A 250 -10.50 0.51 19.39
C GLU A 250 -10.19 0.93 20.84
N GLU A 251 -9.35 1.95 21.03
CA GLU A 251 -9.01 2.45 22.37
C GLU A 251 -10.21 3.09 23.09
N VAL A 252 -11.10 3.78 22.35
CA VAL A 252 -12.27 4.46 22.91
C VAL A 252 -13.49 3.53 23.04
N HIS A 253 -13.43 2.31 22.48
CA HIS A 253 -14.52 1.34 22.43
C HIS A 253 -15.81 1.93 21.85
N ILE A 254 -15.71 2.46 20.63
CA ILE A 254 -16.86 2.99 19.86
C ILE A 254 -17.76 1.85 19.39
N ASN A 255 -19.01 2.17 19.03
CA ASN A 255 -19.95 1.23 18.42
C ASN A 255 -19.33 0.42 17.26
N ASP A 256 -19.41 -0.91 17.35
CA ASP A 256 -18.92 -1.87 16.36
C ASP A 256 -19.48 -1.60 14.94
N THR A 257 -20.68 -1.05 14.87
CA THR A 257 -21.34 -0.68 13.62
C THR A 257 -20.64 0.49 12.93
N LEU A 258 -20.21 1.51 13.69
CA LEU A 258 -19.48 2.64 13.14
C LEU A 258 -18.07 2.20 12.74
N PHE A 259 -17.44 1.38 13.58
CA PHE A 259 -16.14 0.78 13.31
C PHE A 259 -16.13 0.01 11.98
N ILE A 260 -17.09 -0.90 11.77
CA ILE A 260 -17.15 -1.71 10.54
C ILE A 260 -17.48 -0.88 9.31
N ILE A 261 -18.30 0.18 9.44
CA ILE A 261 -18.61 1.06 8.31
C ILE A 261 -17.37 1.84 7.86
N VAL A 262 -16.61 2.42 8.78
CA VAL A 262 -15.39 3.20 8.45
C VAL A 262 -14.28 2.29 7.92
N PHE A 263 -14.11 1.11 8.52
CA PHE A 263 -13.16 0.11 8.04
C PHE A 263 -13.53 -0.41 6.64
N GLY A 264 -14.80 -0.76 6.44
CA GLY A 264 -15.31 -1.22 5.15
C GLY A 264 -15.28 -0.13 4.07
N GLU A 265 -15.59 1.13 4.41
CA GLU A 265 -15.45 2.29 3.52
C GLU A 265 -14.05 2.32 2.95
N SER A 266 -13.05 2.28 3.82
CA SER A 266 -11.66 2.49 3.43
C SER A 266 -11.10 1.32 2.61
N LEU A 267 -11.43 0.08 2.99
CA LEU A 267 -11.00 -1.11 2.23
C LEU A 267 -11.59 -1.14 0.82
N VAL A 268 -12.90 -0.87 0.68
CA VAL A 268 -13.57 -0.88 -0.63
C VAL A 268 -13.22 0.37 -1.45
N ASN A 269 -13.02 1.53 -0.80
CA ASN A 269 -12.59 2.76 -1.44
C ASN A 269 -11.24 2.60 -2.13
N ASP A 270 -10.25 1.97 -1.50
CA ASP A 270 -8.95 1.72 -2.13
C ASP A 270 -9.11 0.96 -3.45
N ALA A 271 -10.01 -0.02 -3.47
CA ALA A 271 -10.31 -0.75 -4.69
C ALA A 271 -11.00 0.12 -5.76
N VAL A 272 -12.00 0.92 -5.36
CA VAL A 272 -12.70 1.84 -6.26
C VAL A 272 -11.75 2.88 -6.86
N THR A 273 -10.86 3.44 -6.03
CA THR A 273 -9.87 4.44 -6.44
C THR A 273 -8.89 3.86 -7.46
N VAL A 274 -8.38 2.64 -7.25
CA VAL A 274 -7.48 1.99 -8.21
C VAL A 274 -8.18 1.64 -9.51
N VAL A 275 -9.45 1.21 -9.47
CA VAL A 275 -10.23 0.97 -10.70
C VAL A 275 -10.43 2.28 -11.46
N LEU A 276 -10.81 3.35 -10.75
CA LEU A 276 -11.02 4.67 -11.34
C LEU A 276 -9.72 5.24 -11.94
N TYR A 277 -8.58 5.02 -11.29
CA TYR A 277 -7.25 5.32 -11.81
C TYR A 277 -6.98 4.62 -13.15
N LYS A 278 -7.21 3.30 -13.24
CA LYS A 278 -7.00 2.54 -14.49
C LYS A 278 -7.90 3.06 -15.61
N VAL A 279 -9.16 3.38 -15.30
CA VAL A 279 -10.11 3.96 -16.26
C VAL A 279 -9.63 5.33 -16.76
N TYR A 280 -9.17 6.22 -15.88
CA TYR A 280 -8.68 7.54 -16.29
C TYR A 280 -7.38 7.51 -17.07
N ILE A 281 -6.42 6.65 -16.71
CA ILE A 281 -5.20 6.49 -17.51
C ILE A 281 -5.54 5.99 -18.91
N SER A 282 -6.47 5.06 -19.05
CA SER A 282 -6.92 4.62 -20.38
C SER A 282 -7.54 5.77 -21.19
N PHE A 283 -8.24 6.70 -20.55
CA PHE A 283 -8.73 7.91 -21.23
C PHE A 283 -7.61 8.89 -21.59
N VAL A 284 -6.61 9.08 -20.72
CA VAL A 284 -5.45 9.94 -20.98
C VAL A 284 -4.63 9.40 -22.15
N GLU A 285 -4.44 8.07 -22.24
CA GLU A 285 -3.72 7.41 -23.33
C GLU A 285 -4.42 7.54 -24.70
N VAL A 286 -5.76 7.47 -24.72
CA VAL A 286 -6.56 7.64 -25.95
C VAL A 286 -6.52 9.09 -26.46
N GLY A 287 -6.36 10.05 -25.54
CA GLY A 287 -6.22 11.48 -25.81
C GLY A 287 -7.56 12.22 -26.03
N PRO A 288 -7.61 13.53 -25.72
CA PRO A 288 -8.86 14.32 -25.68
C PRO A 288 -9.56 14.50 -27.03
N GLY A 289 -8.85 14.31 -28.16
CA GLY A 289 -9.39 14.50 -29.52
C GLY A 289 -10.20 13.32 -30.07
N ASN A 290 -10.15 12.14 -29.42
CA ASN A 290 -10.80 10.92 -29.90
C ASN A 290 -11.91 10.39 -28.97
N VAL A 291 -12.20 11.09 -27.86
CA VAL A 291 -13.18 10.64 -26.86
C VAL A 291 -14.59 10.89 -27.37
N GLN A 292 -15.30 9.83 -27.78
CA GLN A 292 -16.70 9.90 -28.17
C GLN A 292 -17.62 9.69 -26.96
N THR A 293 -18.90 10.09 -27.08
CA THR A 293 -19.93 9.84 -26.05
C THR A 293 -20.04 8.34 -25.68
N THR A 294 -19.73 7.47 -26.64
CA THR A 294 -19.66 6.01 -26.47
C THR A 294 -18.55 5.57 -25.51
N ASP A 295 -17.46 6.31 -25.41
CA ASP A 295 -16.32 5.96 -24.56
C ASP A 295 -16.59 6.28 -23.08
N TYR A 296 -17.39 7.30 -22.77
CA TYR A 296 -17.88 7.51 -21.40
C TYR A 296 -18.76 6.36 -20.92
N PHE A 297 -19.64 5.85 -21.78
CA PHE A 297 -20.46 4.67 -21.46
C PHE A 297 -19.59 3.43 -21.26
N LYS A 298 -18.56 3.24 -22.11
CA LYS A 298 -17.56 2.17 -21.92
C LYS A 298 -16.80 2.34 -20.61
N GLY A 299 -16.47 3.57 -20.18
CA GLY A 299 -15.82 3.83 -18.90
C GLY A 299 -16.66 3.37 -17.71
N VAL A 300 -17.95 3.73 -17.69
CA VAL A 300 -18.89 3.30 -16.65
C VAL A 300 -19.11 1.77 -16.69
N ALA A 301 -19.26 1.20 -17.88
CA ALA A 301 -19.40 -0.25 -18.04
C ALA A 301 -18.13 -0.99 -17.58
N SER A 302 -16.95 -0.49 -17.94
CA SER A 302 -15.65 -1.02 -17.53
C SER A 302 -15.51 -0.99 -16.02
N PHE A 303 -15.85 0.14 -15.37
CA PHE A 303 -15.85 0.25 -13.91
C PHE A 303 -16.68 -0.85 -13.23
N LEU A 304 -17.89 -1.12 -13.72
CA LEU A 304 -18.76 -2.17 -13.18
C LEU A 304 -18.21 -3.57 -13.47
N ILE A 305 -17.75 -3.84 -14.69
CA ILE A 305 -17.20 -5.15 -15.09
C ILE A 305 -15.95 -5.48 -14.30
N VAL A 306 -15.02 -4.53 -14.17
CA VAL A 306 -13.76 -4.68 -13.41
C VAL A 306 -14.04 -4.94 -11.93
N SER A 307 -15.03 -4.24 -11.35
CA SER A 307 -15.39 -4.37 -9.94
C SER A 307 -16.12 -5.68 -9.62
N ILE A 308 -17.14 -6.03 -10.42
CA ILE A 308 -17.92 -7.27 -10.25
C ILE A 308 -17.04 -8.48 -10.60
N GLY A 309 -16.25 -8.39 -11.68
CA GLY A 309 -15.33 -9.44 -12.09
C GLY A 309 -14.28 -9.73 -11.01
N GLY A 310 -13.68 -8.69 -10.42
CA GLY A 310 -12.75 -8.85 -9.30
C GLY A 310 -13.40 -9.57 -8.11
N THR A 311 -14.60 -9.14 -7.73
CA THR A 311 -15.39 -9.78 -6.65
C THR A 311 -15.69 -11.26 -6.94
N LEU A 312 -16.06 -11.59 -8.18
CA LEU A 312 -16.37 -12.97 -8.61
C LEU A 312 -15.13 -13.86 -8.55
N VAL A 313 -13.98 -13.38 -9.04
CA VAL A 313 -12.70 -14.11 -8.95
C VAL A 313 -12.36 -14.38 -7.48
N GLY A 314 -12.49 -13.37 -6.61
CA GLY A 314 -12.26 -13.52 -5.18
C GLY A 314 -13.14 -14.59 -4.53
N LEU A 315 -14.43 -14.62 -4.89
CA LEU A 315 -15.38 -15.62 -4.38
C LEU A 315 -15.05 -17.04 -4.89
N VAL A 316 -14.66 -17.19 -6.15
CA VAL A 316 -14.23 -18.48 -6.71
C VAL A 316 -13.01 -19.03 -5.96
N PHE A 317 -12.00 -18.18 -5.73
CA PHE A 317 -10.82 -18.58 -4.96
C PHE A 317 -11.13 -18.83 -3.48
N ALA A 318 -12.09 -18.12 -2.87
CA ALA A 318 -12.55 -18.41 -1.51
C ALA A 318 -13.18 -19.81 -1.40
N VAL A 319 -14.04 -20.18 -2.35
CA VAL A 319 -14.66 -21.51 -2.41
C VAL A 319 -13.59 -22.58 -2.65
N LEU A 320 -12.66 -22.34 -3.56
CA LEU A 320 -11.54 -23.23 -3.84
C LEU A 320 -10.67 -23.44 -2.59
N LEU A 321 -10.33 -22.37 -1.87
CA LEU A 321 -9.56 -22.43 -0.64
C LEU A 321 -10.31 -23.21 0.46
N GLY A 322 -11.62 -22.95 0.62
CA GLY A 322 -12.47 -23.72 1.54
C GLY A 322 -12.52 -25.22 1.20
N PHE A 323 -12.55 -25.56 -0.09
CA PHE A 323 -12.52 -26.94 -0.55
C PHE A 323 -11.16 -27.60 -0.30
N ILE A 324 -10.05 -26.97 -0.71
CA ILE A 324 -8.69 -27.53 -0.57
C ILE A 324 -8.36 -27.76 0.91
N THR A 325 -8.65 -26.78 1.77
CA THR A 325 -8.35 -26.84 3.21
C THR A 325 -9.10 -27.97 3.92
N ARG A 326 -10.25 -28.42 3.39
CA ARG A 326 -10.97 -29.59 3.90
C ARG A 326 -10.17 -30.90 3.72
N PHE A 327 -9.35 -31.03 2.68
CA PHE A 327 -8.55 -32.23 2.41
C PHE A 327 -7.18 -32.21 3.10
N THR A 328 -6.75 -31.07 3.63
CA THR A 328 -5.43 -30.88 4.23
C THR A 328 -5.29 -31.44 5.65
N LYS A 329 -6.35 -32.02 6.23
CA LYS A 329 -6.38 -32.50 7.64
C LYS A 329 -5.24 -33.44 8.04
N LYS A 330 -4.67 -34.19 7.09
CA LYS A 330 -3.56 -35.14 7.31
C LYS A 330 -2.18 -34.46 7.38
N VAL A 331 -2.01 -33.28 6.79
CA VAL A 331 -0.72 -32.55 6.72
C VAL A 331 -0.95 -31.10 7.15
N ARG A 332 -1.12 -30.86 8.45
CA ARG A 332 -1.57 -29.54 8.95
C ARG A 332 -0.58 -28.40 8.79
N ILE A 333 0.70 -28.70 8.55
CA ILE A 333 1.76 -27.69 8.39
C ILE A 333 1.61 -26.86 7.11
N ILE A 334 0.92 -27.40 6.10
CA ILE A 334 0.70 -26.72 4.81
C ILE A 334 -0.58 -25.86 4.81
N GLU A 335 -1.41 -25.95 5.85
CA GLU A 335 -2.67 -25.18 5.96
C GLU A 335 -2.42 -23.65 5.83
N PRO A 336 -1.46 -23.04 6.55
CA PRO A 336 -1.18 -21.61 6.39
C PRO A 336 -0.68 -21.27 4.98
N LEU A 337 0.17 -22.14 4.39
CA LEU A 337 0.73 -21.92 3.06
C LEU A 337 -0.37 -21.78 2.01
N PHE A 338 -1.39 -22.65 2.03
CA PHE A 338 -2.50 -22.57 1.10
C PHE A 338 -3.30 -21.28 1.24
N ILE A 339 -3.48 -20.78 2.47
CA ILE A 339 -4.19 -19.51 2.71
C ILE A 339 -3.43 -18.36 2.07
N PHE A 340 -2.13 -18.20 2.36
CA PHE A 340 -1.32 -17.15 1.76
C PHE A 340 -1.26 -17.26 0.24
N LEU A 341 -1.03 -18.47 -0.27
CA LEU A 341 -0.85 -18.70 -1.70
C LEU A 341 -2.14 -18.48 -2.49
N LEU A 342 -3.29 -19.01 -2.06
CA LEU A 342 -4.54 -18.85 -2.81
C LEU A 342 -5.11 -17.45 -2.72
N VAL A 343 -4.97 -16.77 -1.57
CA VAL A 343 -5.38 -15.37 -1.44
C VAL A 343 -4.54 -14.47 -2.35
N TYR A 344 -3.23 -14.73 -2.43
CA TYR A 344 -2.34 -14.01 -3.36
C TYR A 344 -2.58 -14.40 -4.84
N LEU A 345 -2.86 -15.67 -5.14
CA LEU A 345 -3.23 -16.09 -6.50
C LEU A 345 -4.54 -15.46 -6.97
N ALA A 346 -5.51 -15.24 -6.07
CA ALA A 346 -6.74 -14.51 -6.39
C ALA A 346 -6.43 -13.06 -6.82
N TYR A 347 -5.47 -12.42 -6.15
CA TYR A 347 -4.97 -11.10 -6.52
C TYR A 347 -4.31 -11.11 -7.92
N LEU A 348 -3.34 -12.00 -8.14
CA LEU A 348 -2.63 -12.10 -9.42
C LEU A 348 -3.53 -12.49 -10.59
N THR A 349 -4.51 -13.36 -10.35
CA THR A 349 -5.47 -13.77 -11.39
C THR A 349 -6.38 -12.61 -11.79
N ALA A 350 -6.82 -11.81 -10.83
CA ALA A 350 -7.58 -10.61 -11.13
C ALA A 350 -6.73 -9.58 -11.89
N GLU A 351 -5.46 -9.39 -11.52
CA GLU A 351 -4.56 -8.50 -12.26
C GLU A 351 -4.29 -9.00 -13.69
N LEU A 352 -4.14 -10.32 -13.89
CA LEU A 352 -3.99 -10.95 -15.20
C LEU A 352 -5.16 -10.64 -16.15
N PHE A 353 -6.39 -10.64 -15.62
CA PHE A 353 -7.60 -10.30 -16.39
C PHE A 353 -7.91 -8.79 -16.40
N SER A 354 -7.01 -7.94 -15.88
CA SER A 354 -7.25 -6.50 -15.70
C SER A 354 -8.53 -6.18 -14.90
N LEU A 355 -8.91 -7.06 -13.98
CA LEU A 355 -10.01 -6.91 -13.04
C LEU A 355 -9.53 -6.24 -11.73
N SER A 356 -10.45 -5.94 -10.81
CA SER A 356 -10.08 -5.36 -9.51
C SER A 356 -9.39 -6.38 -8.61
N ALA A 357 -8.05 -6.34 -8.57
CA ALA A 357 -7.23 -7.23 -7.75
C ALA A 357 -7.46 -7.04 -6.24
N ILE A 358 -7.67 -5.79 -5.80
CA ILE A 358 -7.96 -5.45 -4.40
C ILE A 358 -9.30 -6.04 -3.96
N LEU A 359 -10.36 -5.91 -4.76
CA LEU A 359 -11.65 -6.55 -4.44
C LEU A 359 -11.54 -8.07 -4.44
N SER A 360 -10.87 -8.65 -5.43
CA SER A 360 -10.65 -10.11 -5.50
C SER A 360 -9.99 -10.63 -4.22
N MET A 361 -8.89 -10.02 -3.79
CA MET A 361 -8.17 -10.42 -2.59
C MET A 361 -8.99 -10.19 -1.31
N THR A 362 -9.72 -9.07 -1.24
CA THR A 362 -10.60 -8.74 -0.11
C THR A 362 -11.70 -9.78 0.08
N PHE A 363 -12.47 -10.07 -0.97
CA PHE A 363 -13.54 -11.06 -0.89
C PHE A 363 -13.01 -12.49 -0.68
N CYS A 364 -11.83 -12.79 -1.23
CA CYS A 364 -11.13 -14.04 -0.93
C CYS A 364 -10.76 -14.14 0.56
N GLY A 365 -10.20 -13.06 1.15
CA GLY A 365 -9.84 -12.96 2.56
C GLY A 365 -11.05 -13.06 3.50
N ILE A 366 -12.15 -12.37 3.19
CA ILE A 366 -13.41 -12.45 3.96
C ILE A 366 -13.95 -13.88 3.94
N GLY A 367 -13.92 -14.53 2.76
CA GLY A 367 -14.30 -15.93 2.61
C GLY A 367 -13.37 -16.87 3.38
N ALA A 368 -12.07 -16.60 3.38
CA ALA A 368 -11.07 -17.36 4.12
C ALA A 368 -11.34 -17.30 5.64
N ASN A 369 -11.61 -16.12 6.19
CA ASN A 369 -11.96 -16.02 7.61
C ASN A 369 -13.19 -16.89 7.95
N LYS A 370 -14.30 -16.74 7.22
CA LYS A 370 -15.54 -17.43 7.55
C LYS A 370 -15.48 -18.95 7.35
N TYR A 371 -14.95 -19.40 6.21
CA TYR A 371 -15.02 -20.81 5.81
C TYR A 371 -13.75 -21.60 6.15
N VAL A 372 -12.58 -20.95 6.12
CA VAL A 372 -11.30 -21.63 6.30
C VAL A 372 -10.91 -21.68 7.78
N GLU A 373 -11.23 -20.66 8.59
CA GLU A 373 -10.97 -20.73 10.05
C GLU A 373 -11.69 -21.91 10.71
N ALA A 374 -12.84 -22.33 10.19
CA ALA A 374 -13.59 -23.50 10.67
C ALA A 374 -12.96 -24.84 10.23
N ASN A 375 -12.16 -24.84 9.16
CA ASN A 375 -11.56 -26.06 8.58
C ASN A 375 -10.14 -26.34 9.11
N ILE A 376 -9.42 -25.30 9.51
CA ILE A 376 -8.01 -25.39 9.93
C ILE A 376 -7.84 -25.65 11.42
N SER A 377 -6.66 -26.12 11.81
CA SER A 377 -6.32 -26.31 13.21
C SER A 377 -6.04 -25.00 13.94
N GLN A 378 -6.23 -24.98 15.27
CA GLN A 378 -5.98 -23.79 16.10
C GLN A 378 -4.53 -23.27 15.99
N LYS A 379 -3.56 -24.18 15.88
CA LYS A 379 -2.14 -23.84 15.67
C LYS A 379 -1.95 -23.11 14.34
N SER A 380 -2.52 -23.65 13.26
CA SER A 380 -2.48 -23.03 11.93
C SER A 380 -3.17 -21.67 11.90
N ARG A 381 -4.37 -21.55 12.51
CA ARG A 381 -5.11 -20.28 12.62
C ARG A 381 -4.27 -19.20 13.30
N THR A 382 -3.59 -19.57 14.39
CA THR A 382 -2.71 -18.66 15.13
C THR A 382 -1.53 -18.23 14.26
N THR A 383 -0.88 -19.17 13.56
CA THR A 383 0.20 -18.87 12.62
C THR A 383 -0.25 -17.92 11.51
N VAL A 384 -1.41 -18.16 10.87
CA VAL A 384 -1.94 -17.29 9.82
C VAL A 384 -2.17 -15.88 10.34
N LYS A 385 -2.83 -15.74 11.50
CA LYS A 385 -3.14 -14.45 12.11
C LYS A 385 -1.88 -13.63 12.39
N TYR A 386 -0.90 -14.21 13.10
CA TYR A 386 0.32 -13.49 13.42
C TYR A 386 1.18 -13.19 12.17
N THR A 387 1.27 -14.13 11.23
CA THR A 387 2.04 -13.92 10.00
C THR A 387 1.41 -12.86 9.10
N MET A 388 0.08 -12.86 8.89
CA MET A 388 -0.62 -11.81 8.15
C MET A 388 -0.38 -10.44 8.79
N LYS A 389 -0.57 -10.33 10.11
CA LYS A 389 -0.38 -9.08 10.83
C LYS A 389 1.06 -8.57 10.76
N THR A 390 2.02 -9.48 10.84
CA THR A 390 3.45 -9.16 10.74
C THR A 390 3.81 -8.68 9.33
N LEU A 391 3.32 -9.36 8.29
CA LEU A 391 3.56 -8.97 6.90
C LEU A 391 2.95 -7.60 6.57
N ALA A 392 1.69 -7.36 6.97
CA ALA A 392 1.04 -6.06 6.80
C ALA A 392 1.78 -4.94 7.55
N SER A 393 2.15 -5.16 8.81
CA SER A 393 2.95 -4.19 9.58
C SER A 393 4.30 -3.87 8.92
N ILE A 394 4.96 -4.87 8.32
CA ILE A 394 6.21 -4.64 7.56
C ILE A 394 5.92 -3.79 6.32
N ALA A 395 4.90 -4.13 5.53
CA ALA A 395 4.55 -3.38 4.33
C ALA A 395 4.15 -1.92 4.63
N GLU A 396 3.32 -1.68 5.65
CA GLU A 396 2.97 -0.34 6.12
C GLU A 396 4.21 0.46 6.55
N THR A 397 5.11 -0.18 7.28
CA THR A 397 6.37 0.44 7.73
C THR A 397 7.23 0.88 6.55
N ILE A 398 7.33 0.03 5.52
CA ILE A 398 8.07 0.35 4.30
C ILE A 398 7.43 1.57 3.62
N ILE A 399 6.10 1.58 3.42
CA ILE A 399 5.41 2.66 2.70
C ILE A 399 5.57 3.99 3.42
N PHE A 400 5.34 4.04 4.74
CA PHE A 400 5.43 5.29 5.49
C PHE A 400 6.85 5.85 5.57
N ILE A 401 7.88 4.99 5.62
CA ILE A 401 9.28 5.43 5.55
C ILE A 401 9.59 6.00 4.17
N PHE A 402 9.19 5.31 3.10
CA PHE A 402 9.41 5.81 1.73
C PHE A 402 8.67 7.11 1.44
N LEU A 403 7.46 7.28 1.99
CA LEU A 403 6.74 8.54 1.96
C LEU A 403 7.53 9.66 2.65
N GLY A 404 8.07 9.40 3.84
CA GLY A 404 8.90 10.37 4.58
C GLY A 404 10.19 10.74 3.84
N ILE A 405 10.87 9.76 3.23
CA ILE A 405 12.08 9.98 2.42
C ILE A 405 11.75 10.82 1.18
N SER A 406 10.65 10.50 0.51
CA SER A 406 10.20 11.20 -0.71
C SER A 406 9.81 12.65 -0.45
N ALA A 407 9.40 12.99 0.78
CA ALA A 407 9.12 14.37 1.16
C ALA A 407 10.37 15.27 1.18
N VAL A 408 11.58 14.70 1.26
CA VAL A 408 12.85 15.45 1.29
C VAL A 408 13.47 15.55 -0.12
N ASP A 409 12.91 14.86 -1.11
CA ASP A 409 13.45 14.78 -2.47
C ASP A 409 13.23 16.08 -3.26
N LYS A 410 14.25 16.95 -3.31
CA LYS A 410 14.17 18.21 -4.07
C LYS A 410 13.88 18.01 -5.57
N SER A 411 14.17 16.84 -6.15
CA SER A 411 13.94 16.60 -7.57
C SER A 411 12.45 16.44 -7.93
N LYS A 412 11.60 16.08 -6.96
CA LYS A 412 10.17 15.85 -7.14
C LYS A 412 9.30 17.06 -6.77
N TRP A 413 9.90 18.12 -6.25
CA TRP A 413 9.17 19.27 -5.72
C TRP A 413 8.94 20.32 -6.81
N ALA A 414 7.88 20.12 -7.58
CA ALA A 414 7.26 21.20 -8.35
C ALA A 414 6.16 21.83 -7.48
N TRP A 415 6.36 23.08 -7.07
CA TRP A 415 5.49 23.75 -6.10
C TRP A 415 4.53 24.72 -6.77
N ASP A 416 3.23 24.51 -6.54
CA ASP A 416 2.19 25.50 -6.83
C ASP A 416 1.30 25.68 -5.59
N THR A 417 1.32 26.89 -5.02
CA THR A 417 0.59 27.20 -3.79
C THR A 417 -0.92 27.13 -3.98
N GLY A 418 -1.41 27.49 -5.18
CA GLY A 418 -2.82 27.45 -5.54
C GLY A 418 -3.36 26.03 -5.52
N LEU A 419 -2.69 25.11 -6.21
CA LEU A 419 -3.03 23.70 -6.30
C LEU A 419 -3.07 23.05 -4.91
N VAL A 420 -2.03 23.26 -4.09
CA VAL A 420 -1.93 22.65 -2.76
C VAL A 420 -3.03 23.17 -1.83
N SER A 421 -3.21 24.48 -1.76
CA SER A 421 -4.21 25.10 -0.87
C SER A 421 -5.64 24.76 -1.29
N CYS A 422 -5.97 24.84 -2.59
CA CYS A 422 -7.26 24.45 -3.13
C CYS A 422 -7.55 22.96 -2.87
N THR A 423 -6.57 22.08 -3.11
CA THR A 423 -6.73 20.64 -2.86
C THR A 423 -7.05 20.35 -1.40
N LEU A 424 -6.30 20.95 -0.45
CA LEU A 424 -6.57 20.79 0.97
C LEU A 424 -8.00 21.23 1.32
N VAL A 425 -8.39 22.44 0.92
CA VAL A 425 -9.72 23.00 1.22
C VAL A 425 -10.83 22.15 0.62
N PHE A 426 -10.73 21.79 -0.66
CA PHE A 426 -11.74 21.01 -1.38
C PHE A 426 -11.93 19.62 -0.79
N ILE A 427 -10.85 18.93 -0.42
CA ILE A 427 -10.96 17.60 0.19
C ILE A 427 -11.75 17.65 1.51
N PHE A 428 -11.52 18.65 2.36
CA PHE A 428 -12.28 18.78 3.61
C PHE A 428 -13.75 19.11 3.36
N ILE A 429 -14.02 20.05 2.45
CA ILE A 429 -15.39 20.47 2.14
C ILE A 429 -16.17 19.34 1.49
N PHE A 430 -15.66 18.74 0.41
CA PHE A 430 -16.38 17.71 -0.32
C PHE A 430 -16.56 16.44 0.49
N ARG A 431 -15.60 16.11 1.37
CA ARG A 431 -15.78 14.99 2.29
C ARG A 431 -16.89 15.27 3.30
N ALA A 432 -16.92 16.46 3.93
CA ALA A 432 -17.98 16.80 4.87
C ALA A 432 -19.37 16.82 4.21
N VAL A 433 -19.48 17.49 3.05
CA VAL A 433 -20.72 17.56 2.28
C VAL A 433 -21.17 16.18 1.80
N GLY A 434 -20.22 15.37 1.30
CA GLY A 434 -20.46 14.01 0.85
C GLY A 434 -21.01 13.13 1.97
N VAL A 435 -20.32 13.07 3.12
CA VAL A 435 -20.77 12.25 4.26
C VAL A 435 -22.15 12.68 4.75
N ILE A 436 -22.41 13.98 4.90
CA ILE A 436 -23.71 14.49 5.36
C ILE A 436 -24.82 14.15 4.34
N GLY A 437 -24.58 14.40 3.06
CA GLY A 437 -25.54 14.13 1.99
C GLY A 437 -25.86 12.64 1.85
N GLN A 438 -24.83 11.79 1.92
CA GLN A 438 -24.99 10.34 1.86
C GLN A 438 -25.69 9.78 3.10
N THR A 439 -25.36 10.31 4.28
CA THR A 439 -26.04 9.89 5.52
C THR A 439 -27.51 10.27 5.49
N TRP A 440 -27.85 11.43 4.92
CA TRP A 440 -29.25 11.84 4.77
C TRP A 440 -30.04 10.84 3.92
N VAL A 441 -29.48 10.39 2.80
CA VAL A 441 -30.09 9.33 1.96
C VAL A 441 -30.16 8.01 2.73
N LEU A 442 -29.07 7.62 3.40
CA LEU A 442 -28.95 6.32 4.06
C LEU A 442 -29.89 6.19 5.27
N ASN A 443 -30.03 7.26 6.07
CA ASN A 443 -30.93 7.30 7.23
C ASN A 443 -32.41 7.18 6.83
N ARG A 444 -32.75 7.34 5.55
CA ARG A 444 -34.12 7.09 5.06
C ARG A 444 -34.42 5.59 4.94
N PHE A 445 -33.42 4.78 4.62
CA PHE A 445 -33.57 3.35 4.36
C PHE A 445 -33.13 2.47 5.55
N ARG A 446 -32.38 3.02 6.50
CA ARG A 446 -31.78 2.27 7.59
C ARG A 446 -32.63 2.29 8.85
N LEU A 447 -32.79 1.12 9.47
CA LEU A 447 -33.50 0.94 10.75
C LEU A 447 -32.75 1.57 11.94
N ILE A 448 -31.41 1.58 11.90
CA ILE A 448 -30.56 2.21 12.91
C ILE A 448 -29.88 3.43 12.28
N PRO A 449 -30.38 4.66 12.52
CA PRO A 449 -29.81 5.85 11.92
C PRO A 449 -28.42 6.16 12.48
N LEU A 450 -27.55 6.73 11.65
CA LEU A 450 -26.27 7.31 12.08
C LEU A 450 -26.51 8.70 12.65
N ASP A 451 -25.98 8.95 13.85
CA ASP A 451 -26.16 10.25 14.51
C ASP A 451 -25.29 11.34 13.86
N LYS A 452 -25.61 12.60 14.12
CA LYS A 452 -24.82 13.75 13.62
C LYS A 452 -23.38 13.72 14.14
N ILE A 453 -23.19 13.20 15.35
CA ILE A 453 -21.85 12.99 15.95
C ILE A 453 -21.06 11.98 15.12
N ASP A 454 -21.67 10.86 14.75
CA ASP A 454 -21.04 9.83 13.91
C ASP A 454 -20.64 10.41 12.54
N GLN A 455 -21.47 11.27 11.95
CA GLN A 455 -21.18 11.94 10.67
C GLN A 455 -19.96 12.87 10.75
N VAL A 456 -19.82 13.64 11.83
CA VAL A 456 -18.65 14.49 12.06
C VAL A 456 -17.40 13.64 12.24
N VAL A 457 -17.51 12.53 12.97
CA VAL A 457 -16.37 11.61 13.17
C VAL A 457 -16.00 10.91 11.86
N MET A 458 -16.95 10.49 11.03
CA MET A 458 -16.69 9.85 9.74
C MET A 458 -16.08 10.82 8.72
N SER A 459 -16.59 12.05 8.66
CA SER A 459 -16.04 13.09 7.79
C SER A 459 -14.62 13.48 8.21
N TYR A 460 -14.37 13.68 9.51
CA TYR A 460 -13.04 13.95 10.06
C TYR A 460 -12.14 12.71 10.13
N GLY A 461 -12.68 11.50 9.98
CA GLY A 461 -11.93 10.25 10.07
C GLY A 461 -11.26 9.83 8.76
N GLY A 462 -11.50 10.53 7.66
CA GLY A 462 -10.90 10.14 6.37
C GLY A 462 -9.53 10.73 6.16
N LEU A 463 -8.52 10.08 6.72
CA LEU A 463 -7.14 10.46 6.48
C LEU A 463 -6.75 10.07 5.06
N ARG A 464 -5.92 10.87 4.40
CA ARG A 464 -5.25 10.43 3.16
C ARG A 464 -3.99 9.68 3.57
N GLY A 465 -3.65 8.60 2.87
CA GLY A 465 -2.55 7.74 3.28
C GLY A 465 -1.78 7.10 2.15
N ALA A 466 -1.23 5.91 2.45
CA ALA A 466 -0.26 5.19 1.65
C ALA A 466 -0.67 4.95 0.19
N VAL A 467 -1.94 4.59 -0.05
CA VAL A 467 -2.43 4.21 -1.38
C VAL A 467 -2.48 5.40 -2.33
N ALA A 468 -2.92 6.57 -1.87
CA ALA A 468 -2.92 7.81 -2.66
C ALA A 468 -1.49 8.19 -3.11
N PHE A 469 -0.52 8.07 -2.20
CA PHE A 469 0.88 8.32 -2.51
C PHE A 469 1.45 7.34 -3.54
N ALA A 470 1.17 6.04 -3.39
CA ALA A 470 1.69 5.06 -4.34
C ALA A 470 1.12 5.23 -5.75
N LEU A 471 -0.17 5.56 -5.86
CA LEU A 471 -0.82 5.81 -7.15
C LEU A 471 -0.26 7.03 -7.87
N VAL A 472 0.05 8.12 -7.14
CA VAL A 472 0.62 9.31 -7.78
C VAL A 472 2.06 9.11 -8.24
N VAL A 473 2.84 8.26 -7.56
CA VAL A 473 4.20 7.91 -7.98
C VAL A 473 4.19 7.04 -9.25
N LEU A 474 3.16 6.20 -9.41
CA LEU A 474 2.97 5.34 -10.58
C LEU A 474 2.65 6.12 -11.88
N LEU A 475 2.14 7.36 -11.79
CA LEU A 475 1.85 8.16 -12.98
C LEU A 475 3.06 8.19 -13.94
N ASP A 476 2.83 8.03 -15.23
CA ASP A 476 3.89 8.23 -16.21
C ASP A 476 4.09 9.74 -16.44
N GLY A 477 5.32 10.22 -16.25
CA GLY A 477 5.68 11.62 -16.47
C GLY A 477 5.66 12.03 -17.94
N THR A 478 5.66 11.07 -18.87
CA THR A 478 5.55 11.35 -20.31
C THR A 478 4.11 11.64 -20.73
N GLN A 479 3.14 10.94 -20.13
CA GLN A 479 1.71 11.14 -20.38
C GLN A 479 1.17 12.31 -19.57
N VAL A 480 1.53 12.40 -18.28
CA VAL A 480 1.06 13.45 -17.37
C VAL A 480 2.21 14.40 -17.04
N LYS A 481 2.32 15.49 -17.80
CA LYS A 481 3.37 16.52 -17.62
C LYS A 481 3.32 17.20 -16.25
N ALA A 482 2.15 17.20 -15.61
CA ALA A 482 1.96 17.76 -14.27
C ALA A 482 2.25 16.78 -13.12
N LYS A 483 2.82 15.60 -13.40
CA LYS A 483 3.10 14.56 -12.40
C LYS A 483 3.80 15.10 -11.15
N ASP A 484 4.88 15.87 -11.31
CA ASP A 484 5.67 16.34 -10.17
C ASP A 484 4.87 17.27 -9.26
N TYR A 485 3.97 18.09 -9.81
CA TYR A 485 3.05 18.91 -9.03
C TYR A 485 2.04 18.07 -8.25
N PHE A 486 1.52 17.01 -8.87
CA PHE A 486 0.60 16.06 -8.20
C PHE A 486 1.29 15.27 -7.10
N VAL A 487 2.53 14.82 -7.31
CA VAL A 487 3.33 14.12 -6.30
C VAL A 487 3.58 15.04 -5.11
N ALA A 488 4.07 16.27 -5.35
CA ALA A 488 4.31 17.25 -4.29
C ALA A 488 3.02 17.57 -3.50
N THR A 489 1.91 17.79 -4.21
CA THR A 489 0.60 18.08 -3.58
C THR A 489 0.12 16.90 -2.73
N THR A 490 0.22 15.67 -3.25
CA THR A 490 -0.18 14.47 -2.51
C THR A 490 0.65 14.29 -1.25
N ILE A 491 1.96 14.51 -1.31
CA ILE A 491 2.84 14.45 -0.13
C ILE A 491 2.36 15.45 0.93
N VAL A 492 2.12 16.71 0.57
CA VAL A 492 1.66 17.74 1.52
C VAL A 492 0.30 17.36 2.12
N VAL A 493 -0.64 16.89 1.29
CA VAL A 493 -1.97 16.48 1.75
C VAL A 493 -1.87 15.32 2.73
N VAL A 494 -1.12 14.26 2.40
CA VAL A 494 -0.95 13.09 3.28
C VAL A 494 -0.23 13.49 4.56
N PHE A 495 0.82 14.32 4.50
CA PHE A 495 1.49 14.84 5.70
C PHE A 495 0.52 15.64 6.57
N PHE A 496 -0.27 16.54 5.98
CA PHE A 496 -1.25 17.33 6.70
C PHE A 496 -2.31 16.43 7.36
N THR A 497 -2.92 15.49 6.62
CA THR A 497 -3.95 14.62 7.19
C THR A 497 -3.37 13.66 8.23
N VAL A 498 -2.27 12.97 7.94
CA VAL A 498 -1.73 11.99 8.90
C VAL A 498 -1.18 12.68 10.15
N MET A 499 -0.41 13.76 10.01
CA MET A 499 0.13 14.49 11.17
C MET A 499 -0.96 15.27 11.90
N PHE A 500 -1.65 16.18 11.22
CA PHE A 500 -2.57 17.08 11.91
C PHE A 500 -3.85 16.34 12.29
N GLN A 501 -4.57 15.78 11.32
CA GLN A 501 -5.88 15.14 11.54
C GLN A 501 -5.74 13.80 12.32
N GLY A 502 -4.65 13.06 12.12
CA GLY A 502 -4.34 11.86 12.89
C GLY A 502 -4.00 12.13 14.36
N LEU A 503 -3.35 13.25 14.69
CA LEU A 503 -3.10 13.66 16.09
C LEU A 503 -4.36 14.20 16.78
N THR A 504 -5.23 14.89 16.04
CA THR A 504 -6.41 15.57 16.58
C THR A 504 -7.67 14.68 16.63
N ILE A 505 -7.70 13.52 15.96
CA ILE A 505 -8.87 12.62 15.99
C ILE A 505 -9.19 12.14 17.41
N LYS A 506 -8.17 11.79 18.21
CA LYS A 506 -8.35 11.28 19.57
C LYS A 506 -8.96 12.32 20.53
N PRO A 507 -8.45 13.56 20.63
CA PRO A 507 -9.12 14.58 21.44
C PRO A 507 -10.51 14.93 20.89
N LEU A 508 -10.70 14.94 19.57
CA LEU A 508 -12.00 15.22 18.95
C LEU A 508 -13.05 14.17 19.36
N VAL A 509 -12.74 12.88 19.24
CA VAL A 509 -13.64 11.78 19.61
C VAL A 509 -13.99 11.82 21.10
N LYS A 510 -13.01 12.11 21.98
CA LYS A 510 -13.25 12.25 23.42
C LYS A 510 -14.11 13.47 23.75
N TRP A 511 -13.91 14.58 23.05
CA TRP A 511 -14.69 15.80 23.23
C TRP A 511 -16.14 15.62 22.78
N LEU A 512 -16.35 14.94 21.65
CA LEU A 512 -17.67 14.74 21.04
C LEU A 512 -18.52 13.67 21.75
N LYS A 513 -17.98 13.00 22.79
CA LYS A 513 -18.65 11.96 23.60
C LYS A 513 -19.38 10.91 22.74
N VAL A 514 -18.70 10.38 21.71
CA VAL A 514 -19.24 9.37 20.80
C VAL A 514 -19.84 8.20 21.61
N PRO A 515 -21.06 7.71 21.30
CA PRO A 515 -21.66 6.60 22.00
C PRO A 515 -20.72 5.39 21.99
N ARG A 516 -20.31 4.97 23.19
CA ARG A 516 -19.49 3.77 23.36
C ARG A 516 -20.34 2.55 23.07
N SER A 517 -19.68 1.46 22.68
CA SER A 517 -20.26 0.12 22.62
C SER A 517 -20.83 -0.25 23.99
N THR A 518 -22.08 0.11 24.26
CA THR A 518 -22.88 -0.53 25.30
C THR A 518 -23.30 -1.86 24.72
N SER A 519 -22.79 -2.94 25.32
CA SER A 519 -23.19 -4.34 25.09
C SER A 519 -24.63 -4.39 24.58
N ARG A 520 -24.79 -4.59 23.26
CA ARG A 520 -26.09 -4.68 22.62
C ARG A 520 -26.88 -5.74 23.38
N LYS A 521 -28.02 -5.37 23.98
CA LYS A 521 -28.95 -6.39 24.45
C LYS A 521 -29.36 -7.19 23.21
N PRO A 522 -29.15 -8.52 23.18
CA PRO A 522 -29.53 -9.33 22.04
C PRO A 522 -30.99 -9.03 21.69
N THR A 523 -31.32 -8.98 20.41
CA THR A 523 -32.73 -8.88 20.03
C THR A 523 -33.46 -10.10 20.59
N ILE A 524 -34.75 -9.98 20.93
CA ILE A 524 -35.54 -11.10 21.48
C ILE A 524 -35.36 -12.36 20.62
N ASN A 525 -35.25 -12.22 19.29
CA ASN A 525 -35.02 -13.34 18.39
C ASN A 525 -33.61 -13.97 18.54
N GLU A 526 -32.57 -13.16 18.75
CA GLU A 526 -31.22 -13.64 19.08
C GLU A 526 -31.20 -14.31 20.44
N GLU A 527 -31.83 -13.71 21.46
CA GLU A 527 -31.88 -14.25 22.82
C GLU A 527 -32.67 -15.57 22.87
N ILE A 528 -33.76 -15.69 22.11
CA ILE A 528 -34.50 -16.94 21.94
C ILE A 528 -33.63 -17.98 21.23
N HIS A 529 -32.95 -17.62 20.14
CA HIS A 529 -32.10 -18.55 19.41
C HIS A 529 -30.91 -19.03 20.24
N GLU A 530 -30.26 -18.13 20.97
CA GLU A 530 -29.10 -18.43 21.81
C GLU A 530 -29.51 -19.31 23.00
N ARG A 531 -30.61 -18.99 23.68
CA ARG A 531 -31.18 -19.87 24.72
C ARG A 531 -31.60 -21.22 24.14
N ALA A 532 -32.34 -21.24 23.03
CA ALA A 532 -32.74 -22.49 22.41
C ALA A 532 -31.53 -23.36 22.05
N PHE A 533 -30.46 -22.75 21.54
CA PHE A 533 -29.21 -23.44 21.23
C PHE A 533 -28.54 -24.00 22.48
N ASP A 534 -28.46 -23.21 23.57
CA ASP A 534 -27.91 -23.65 24.86
C ASP A 534 -28.72 -24.82 25.47
N HIS A 535 -30.05 -24.74 25.40
CA HIS A 535 -30.93 -25.81 25.87
C HIS A 535 -30.75 -27.09 25.04
N ILE A 536 -30.63 -26.97 23.71
CA ILE A 536 -30.36 -28.11 22.83
C ILE A 536 -28.97 -28.69 23.12
N LEU A 537 -27.95 -27.86 23.30
CA LEU A 537 -26.59 -28.28 23.60
C LEU A 537 -26.53 -29.02 24.94
N THR A 538 -27.22 -28.51 25.95
CA THR A 538 -27.33 -29.15 27.27
C THR A 538 -28.05 -30.49 27.17
N ALA A 539 -29.16 -30.58 26.43
CA ALA A 539 -29.86 -31.84 26.19
C ALA A 539 -29.00 -32.86 25.44
N VAL A 540 -28.19 -32.41 24.47
CA VAL A 540 -27.23 -33.26 23.75
C VAL A 540 -26.10 -33.73 24.66
N GLU A 541 -25.59 -32.87 25.54
CA GLU A 541 -24.59 -33.24 26.55
C GLU A 541 -25.14 -34.29 27.52
N ASP A 542 -26.38 -34.14 27.99
CA ASP A 542 -27.01 -35.09 28.90
C ASP A 542 -27.26 -36.44 28.23
N CYS A 543 -27.71 -36.46 26.97
CA CYS A 543 -27.80 -37.68 26.17
C CYS A 543 -26.42 -38.34 25.97
N ARG A 544 -25.35 -37.56 25.73
CA ARG A 544 -23.97 -38.10 25.64
C ARG A 544 -23.51 -38.70 26.96
N ARG A 545 -23.77 -38.02 28.09
CA ARG A 545 -23.43 -38.52 29.43
C ARG A 545 -24.16 -39.84 29.70
N ALA A 546 -25.44 -39.92 29.37
CA ALA A 546 -26.22 -41.15 29.48
C ALA A 546 -25.69 -42.28 28.58
N ALA A 547 -25.13 -41.95 27.42
CA ALA A 547 -24.50 -42.89 26.50
C ALA A 547 -23.01 -43.20 26.82
N GLY A 548 -22.46 -42.69 27.92
CA GLY A 548 -21.07 -42.93 28.33
C GLY A 548 -20.01 -42.22 27.46
N VAL A 549 -20.39 -41.19 26.72
CA VAL A 549 -19.51 -40.47 25.79
C VAL A 549 -18.99 -39.18 26.45
N PRO A 550 -17.67 -38.88 26.41
CA PRO A 550 -17.09 -37.73 27.11
C PRO A 550 -17.66 -36.37 26.68
N PRO A 551 -17.64 -35.34 27.55
CA PRO A 551 -18.26 -34.03 27.28
C PRO A 551 -17.58 -33.26 26.14
N LEU A 552 -18.33 -32.34 25.52
CA LEU A 552 -17.81 -31.38 24.55
C LEU A 552 -17.08 -30.27 25.31
N GLU A 553 -15.79 -30.07 25.05
CA GLU A 553 -15.04 -28.93 25.60
C GLU A 553 -15.62 -27.63 25.03
N ARG A 554 -16.14 -26.78 25.92
CA ARG A 554 -16.52 -25.38 25.65
C ARG A 554 -15.30 -24.63 25.10
N GLN A 555 -15.28 -24.33 23.80
CA GLN A 555 -14.54 -23.18 23.29
C GLN A 555 -15.37 -21.91 23.55
N VAL A 556 -15.49 -21.51 24.82
CA VAL A 556 -15.99 -20.18 25.15
C VAL A 556 -14.82 -19.23 25.03
N GLY A 557 -14.72 -18.60 23.86
CA GLY A 557 -13.99 -17.35 23.73
C GLY A 557 -14.76 -16.28 24.48
N THR A 558 -14.19 -15.79 25.58
CA THR A 558 -14.37 -14.39 25.97
C THR A 558 -13.85 -13.56 24.81
N VAL A 559 -14.79 -12.98 24.06
CA VAL A 559 -14.57 -11.89 23.12
C VAL A 559 -14.17 -10.65 23.90
#